data_AF-A0A812W8J3-F1
#
_entry.id   AF-A0A812W8J3-F1
#
_cell.length_a   1.000
_cell.length_b   1.000
_cell.length_c   1.000
_cell.angle_alpha   90.00
_cell.angle_beta   90.00
_cell.angle_gamma   90.00
#
_symmetry.space_group_name_H-M   'P 1'
#
loop_
_entity.id
_entity.type
_entity.pdbx_description
1 polymer ?
#
loop_
_entity_poly.entity_id
_entity_poly.type
_entity_poly.pdbx_seq_one_letter_code
_entity_poly.pdbx_strand_id
1 'polypeptide(L)'
;MHVMVKMLTTLLAVLLAGAEARLGDTPEPPRNASWPSPEDLLPGGAARRKEYWSNATLRFNVNPSLSKLHDVTRRLGYDHLATTTRYADTCCASCGSVDTARLVAGTDFYAVASAEVMQAQGVGDGHYCTRDASGPTGMGCLSCARGKFLWYHPFNYPLGAWKGSSLFRREIKIVVADTCPYAGNEAWCPGRQGPSTNTFGVKHHFDFASPPGKHDNYYFAWKKMECPNYIKRRYARLSRC
;
A
#
# COMPACT_ATOMS: atom_id res chain seq x y z
N MET A 1 64.01 -34.58 26.58
CA MET A 1 64.02 -33.53 25.55
C MET A 1 62.58 -33.11 25.30
N HIS A 2 62.12 -32.16 26.10
CA HIS A 2 60.86 -31.45 25.97
C HIS A 2 61.13 -30.13 25.25
N VAL A 3 60.07 -29.48 24.77
CA VAL A 3 59.99 -28.16 24.10
C VAL A 3 59.91 -28.26 22.57
N MET A 4 58.69 -28.42 22.04
CA MET A 4 58.24 -27.81 20.77
C MET A 4 56.74 -28.09 20.49
N VAL A 5 55.85 -27.78 21.44
CA VAL A 5 54.40 -27.75 21.17
C VAL A 5 53.76 -26.66 22.01
N LYS A 6 54.00 -25.38 21.67
CA LYS A 6 53.30 -24.23 22.27
C LYS A 6 53.60 -22.92 21.53
N MET A 7 53.47 -22.89 20.20
CA MET A 7 53.57 -21.61 19.47
C MET A 7 52.85 -21.63 18.12
N LEU A 8 51.69 -22.29 18.03
CA LEU A 8 50.88 -22.26 16.81
C LEU A 8 49.37 -22.27 17.08
N THR A 9 48.95 -21.52 18.11
CA THR A 9 47.52 -21.31 18.43
C THR A 9 47.17 -19.85 18.73
N THR A 10 48.08 -18.93 18.41
CA THR A 10 47.92 -17.50 18.75
C THR A 10 48.09 -16.57 17.56
N LEU A 11 47.87 -17.07 16.33
CA LEU A 11 47.95 -16.26 15.11
C LEU A 11 46.76 -16.43 14.15
N LEU A 12 45.61 -16.88 14.67
CA LEU A 12 44.35 -16.95 13.92
C LEU A 12 43.18 -16.32 14.71
N ALA A 13 43.45 -15.22 15.41
CA ALA A 13 42.43 -14.46 16.16
C ALA A 13 42.50 -12.94 15.92
N VAL A 14 43.27 -12.46 14.93
CA VAL A 14 43.51 -11.01 14.71
C VAL A 14 43.03 -10.52 13.32
N LEU A 15 42.35 -11.38 12.53
CA LEU A 15 41.83 -11.00 11.20
C LEU A 15 40.30 -11.06 11.08
N LEU A 16 39.56 -11.05 12.19
CA LEU A 16 38.08 -10.97 12.21
C LEU A 16 37.51 -9.81 13.03
N ALA A 17 38.32 -8.81 13.37
CA ALA A 17 37.86 -7.58 14.02
C ALA A 17 37.85 -6.45 12.98
N GLY A 18 36.82 -6.39 12.14
CA GLY A 18 36.77 -5.38 11.09
C GLY A 18 35.51 -5.33 10.24
N ALA A 19 34.34 -5.68 10.78
CA ALA A 19 33.04 -5.32 10.19
C ALA A 19 31.89 -5.53 11.19
N GLU A 20 32.04 -5.08 12.44
CA GLU A 20 30.85 -4.80 13.25
C GLU A 20 30.27 -3.49 12.74
N ALA A 21 29.38 -3.59 11.75
CA ALA A 21 28.42 -2.54 11.48
C ALA A 21 27.62 -2.35 12.77
N ARG A 22 27.93 -1.29 13.53
CA ARG A 22 27.16 -0.87 14.70
C ARG A 22 25.71 -0.71 14.28
N LEU A 23 24.90 -1.71 14.59
CA LEU A 23 23.44 -1.63 14.68
C LEU A 23 23.13 -0.76 15.92
N GLY A 24 23.29 0.54 15.79
CA GLY A 24 23.16 1.44 16.92
C GLY A 24 23.81 2.75 16.60
N ASP A 25 23.22 3.46 15.65
CA ASP A 25 23.22 4.91 15.49
C ASP A 25 22.36 5.23 14.25
N THR A 26 21.08 4.84 14.29
CA THR A 26 20.10 5.56 13.48
C THR A 26 20.00 6.95 14.09
N PRO A 27 20.32 8.04 13.36
CA PRO A 27 20.23 9.39 13.90
C PRO A 27 18.86 9.59 14.52
N GLU A 28 18.82 10.04 15.79
CA GLU A 28 17.55 10.44 16.42
C GLU A 28 16.84 11.39 15.45
N PRO A 29 15.59 11.11 15.06
CA PRO A 29 14.86 12.00 14.18
C PRO A 29 14.78 13.38 14.85
N PRO A 30 14.95 14.48 14.09
CA PRO A 30 14.95 15.82 14.65
C PRO A 30 13.66 16.08 15.43
N ARG A 31 13.80 16.60 16.66
CA ARG A 31 12.74 16.78 17.69
C ARG A 31 11.59 17.73 17.32
N ASN A 32 11.53 18.23 16.07
CA ASN A 32 10.47 19.10 15.57
C ASN A 32 9.68 18.51 14.37
N ALA A 33 9.89 17.23 14.03
CA ALA A 33 9.01 16.56 13.08
C ALA A 33 7.78 16.02 13.83
N SER A 34 6.69 16.78 13.85
CA SER A 34 5.39 16.24 14.29
C SER A 34 4.95 15.20 13.27
N TRP A 35 5.22 13.94 13.56
CA TRP A 35 4.64 12.80 12.87
C TRP A 35 3.11 12.94 12.81
N PRO A 36 2.45 12.39 11.78
CA PRO A 36 1.00 12.33 11.82
C PRO A 36 0.55 11.56 13.04
N SER A 37 -0.41 12.14 13.77
CA SER A 37 -1.06 11.42 14.87
C SER A 37 -1.83 10.22 14.29
N PRO A 38 -2.05 9.15 15.07
CA PRO A 38 -2.91 8.05 14.64
C PRO A 38 -4.28 8.53 14.15
N GLU A 39 -4.84 9.57 14.78
CA GLU A 39 -6.12 10.19 14.43
C GLU A 39 -6.10 10.86 13.06
N ASP A 40 -4.98 11.49 12.68
CA ASP A 40 -4.83 12.11 11.35
C ASP A 40 -4.92 11.08 10.23
N LEU A 41 -4.51 9.83 10.50
CA LEU A 41 -4.48 8.72 9.54
C LEU A 41 -5.78 7.90 9.51
N LEU A 42 -6.72 8.15 10.42
CA LEU A 42 -8.02 7.48 10.44
C LEU A 42 -8.88 7.86 9.21
N PRO A 43 -9.93 7.08 8.90
CA PRO A 43 -10.92 7.47 7.90
C PRO A 43 -11.49 8.86 8.21
N GLY A 44 -11.44 9.77 7.23
CA GLY A 44 -11.86 11.17 7.42
C GLY A 44 -10.88 12.06 8.21
N GLY A 45 -9.73 11.52 8.64
CA GLY A 45 -8.69 12.25 9.34
C GLY A 45 -8.02 13.32 8.48
N ALA A 46 -7.29 14.25 9.12
CA ALA A 46 -6.72 15.42 8.44
C ALA A 46 -5.72 15.04 7.34
N ALA A 47 -5.00 13.92 7.49
CA ALA A 47 -4.03 13.43 6.51
C ALA A 47 -4.68 12.89 5.23
N ARG A 48 -6.01 12.90 5.09
CA ARG A 48 -6.70 12.64 3.83
C ARG A 48 -6.61 13.80 2.84
N ARG A 49 -6.41 15.03 3.33
CA ARG A 49 -6.42 16.27 2.55
C ARG A 49 -5.00 16.74 2.19
N LYS A 50 -4.85 17.42 1.05
CA LYS A 50 -3.53 17.89 0.55
C LYS A 50 -2.87 18.91 1.48
N GLU A 51 -3.67 19.79 2.08
CA GLU A 51 -3.24 20.91 2.92
C GLU A 51 -2.51 20.43 4.19
N TYR A 52 -2.87 19.24 4.68
CA TYR A 52 -2.17 18.62 5.79
C TYR A 52 -0.70 18.37 5.44
N TRP A 53 -0.46 17.83 4.25
CA TRP A 53 0.87 17.45 3.78
C TRP A 53 1.71 18.60 3.25
N SER A 54 1.10 19.73 2.85
CA SER A 54 1.86 20.93 2.50
C SER A 54 2.49 21.59 3.72
N ASN A 55 1.88 21.43 4.89
CA ASN A 55 2.32 22.04 6.15
C ASN A 55 3.10 21.09 7.05
N ALA A 56 2.92 19.77 6.88
CA ALA A 56 3.71 18.79 7.57
C ALA A 56 5.18 18.98 7.18
N THR A 57 6.02 19.38 8.15
CA THR A 57 7.48 19.52 8.00
C THR A 57 8.18 18.19 7.72
N LEU A 58 7.41 17.13 7.51
CA LEU A 58 7.79 15.85 6.96
C LEU A 58 8.50 16.11 5.64
N ARG A 59 9.82 16.28 5.72
CA ARG A 59 10.67 16.08 4.56
C ARG A 59 10.26 14.73 4.00
N PHE A 60 9.80 14.73 2.76
CA PHE A 60 9.64 13.57 1.91
C PHE A 60 11.03 12.91 1.70
N ASN A 61 11.68 12.47 2.78
CA ASN A 61 12.72 11.46 2.76
C ASN A 61 12.03 10.11 2.54
N VAL A 62 11.25 10.02 1.46
CA VAL A 62 10.86 8.78 0.82
C VAL A 62 12.16 8.18 0.28
N ASN A 63 12.93 7.56 1.18
CA ASN A 63 13.85 6.51 0.78
C ASN A 63 12.99 5.25 0.68
N PRO A 64 12.60 4.86 -0.53
CA PRO A 64 13.28 5.10 -1.80
C PRO A 64 12.55 6.08 -2.72
N SER A 65 13.29 6.66 -3.67
CA SER A 65 12.69 7.45 -4.75
C SER A 65 11.63 6.65 -5.52
N LEU A 66 10.67 7.35 -6.13
CA LEU A 66 9.63 6.71 -6.95
C LEU A 66 10.20 5.84 -8.07
N SER A 67 11.30 6.25 -8.70
CA SER A 67 12.01 5.44 -9.71
C SER A 67 12.47 4.10 -9.12
N LYS A 68 13.08 4.09 -7.93
CA LYS A 68 13.48 2.85 -7.25
C LYS A 68 12.28 2.00 -6.83
N LEU A 69 11.16 2.60 -6.43
CA LEU A 69 9.91 1.86 -6.18
C LEU A 69 9.41 1.17 -7.45
N HIS A 70 9.38 1.88 -8.58
CA HIS A 70 9.01 1.31 -9.86
C HIS A 70 9.95 0.17 -10.29
N ASP A 71 11.26 0.29 -10.06
CA ASP A 71 12.23 -0.77 -10.33
C ASP A 71 11.95 -2.02 -9.49
N VAL A 72 11.68 -1.84 -8.20
CA VAL A 72 11.30 -2.95 -7.30
C VAL A 72 9.99 -3.59 -7.77
N THR A 73 8.97 -2.81 -8.10
CA THR A 73 7.70 -3.29 -8.65
C THR A 73 7.90 -4.17 -9.88
N ARG A 74 8.69 -3.69 -10.86
CA ARG A 74 8.98 -4.46 -12.08
C ARG A 74 9.77 -5.73 -11.80
N ARG A 75 10.79 -5.69 -10.93
CA ARG A 75 11.57 -6.88 -10.54
C ARG A 75 10.72 -7.94 -9.85
N LEU A 76 9.65 -7.54 -9.17
CA LEU A 76 8.68 -8.46 -8.56
C LEU A 76 7.63 -9.00 -9.54
N GLY A 77 7.66 -8.58 -10.82
CA GLY A 77 6.73 -9.05 -11.86
C GLY A 77 5.33 -8.43 -11.78
N TYR A 78 5.24 -7.20 -11.25
CA TYR A 78 4.04 -6.38 -11.19
C TYR A 78 4.18 -5.15 -12.11
N ASP A 79 3.04 -4.66 -12.61
CA ASP A 79 3.00 -3.61 -13.64
C ASP A 79 2.79 -2.22 -13.04
N HIS A 80 2.20 -2.16 -11.85
CA HIS A 80 1.69 -0.94 -11.28
C HIS A 80 2.09 -0.78 -9.81
N LEU A 81 2.23 0.48 -9.41
CA LEU A 81 2.45 0.91 -8.04
C LEU A 81 1.20 1.66 -7.58
N ALA A 82 0.75 1.38 -6.37
CA ALA A 82 -0.31 2.10 -5.68
C ALA A 82 0.16 2.54 -4.29
N THR A 83 -0.36 3.67 -3.83
CA THR A 83 -0.43 3.96 -2.39
C THR A 83 -1.60 3.21 -1.78
N THR A 84 -1.60 2.99 -0.47
CA THR A 84 -2.73 2.35 0.21
C THR A 84 -3.11 3.07 1.49
N THR A 85 -4.38 2.97 1.87
CA THR A 85 -4.91 3.40 3.17
C THR A 85 -5.92 2.37 3.70
N ARG A 86 -6.67 2.73 4.75
CA ARG A 86 -7.80 1.94 5.27
C ARG A 86 -9.04 2.80 5.53
N TYR A 87 -10.24 2.27 5.24
CA TYR A 87 -11.51 2.99 5.39
C TYR A 87 -12.60 2.26 6.20
N ALA A 88 -12.31 1.04 6.68
CA ALA A 88 -13.25 0.14 7.37
C ALA A 88 -14.28 -0.53 6.45
N ASP A 89 -14.83 -1.66 6.90
CA ASP A 89 -15.90 -2.35 6.20
C ASP A 89 -17.19 -1.51 6.24
N THR A 90 -17.91 -1.51 5.13
CA THR A 90 -19.22 -0.87 4.95
C THR A 90 -20.24 -1.85 4.34
N CYS A 91 -21.51 -1.70 4.72
CA CYS A 91 -22.63 -2.45 4.17
C CYS A 91 -23.01 -2.04 2.75
N CYS A 92 -22.58 -0.85 2.35
CA CYS A 92 -23.31 -0.06 1.37
C CYS A 92 -22.32 0.71 0.49
N ALA A 93 -21.36 -0.02 -0.07
CA ALA A 93 -20.31 0.56 -0.90
C ALA A 93 -20.84 1.10 -2.24
N SER A 94 -20.09 2.02 -2.86
CA SER A 94 -20.48 2.72 -4.10
C SER A 94 -20.69 1.79 -5.30
N CYS A 95 -20.09 0.60 -5.25
CA CYS A 95 -20.23 -0.45 -6.27
C CYS A 95 -21.52 -1.27 -6.06
N GLY A 96 -22.68 -0.60 -6.09
CA GLY A 96 -23.98 -1.26 -6.03
C GLY A 96 -24.44 -1.65 -4.63
N SER A 97 -24.07 -0.88 -3.60
CA SER A 97 -24.42 -1.17 -2.19
C SER A 97 -23.92 -2.54 -1.72
N VAL A 98 -22.78 -3.00 -2.23
CA VAL A 98 -22.19 -4.27 -1.77
C VAL A 98 -21.68 -4.12 -0.35
N ASP A 99 -22.00 -5.11 0.48
CA ASP A 99 -21.37 -5.30 1.79
C ASP A 99 -19.95 -5.85 1.58
N THR A 100 -18.96 -5.01 1.87
CA THR A 100 -17.53 -5.27 1.65
C THR A 100 -17.02 -6.47 2.45
N ALA A 101 -17.41 -6.61 3.72
CA ALA A 101 -17.04 -7.73 4.56
C ALA A 101 -17.65 -9.04 4.03
N ARG A 102 -18.95 -9.04 3.70
CA ARG A 102 -19.65 -10.22 3.17
C ARG A 102 -19.14 -10.63 1.80
N LEU A 103 -18.66 -9.68 0.98
CA LEU A 103 -18.07 -9.98 -0.32
C LEU A 103 -16.83 -10.87 -0.18
N VAL A 104 -15.96 -10.63 0.81
CA VAL A 104 -14.71 -11.38 0.95
C VAL A 104 -14.68 -12.42 2.08
N ALA A 105 -15.75 -12.52 2.86
CA ALA A 105 -15.87 -13.50 3.96
C ALA A 105 -15.53 -14.93 3.52
N GLY A 106 -14.54 -15.55 4.19
CA GLY A 106 -14.09 -16.92 3.89
C GLY A 106 -13.34 -17.08 2.57
N THR A 107 -12.78 -16.00 2.02
CA THR A 107 -11.95 -16.03 0.81
C THR A 107 -10.53 -15.55 1.12
N ASP A 108 -9.62 -15.67 0.15
CA ASP A 108 -8.27 -15.08 0.22
C ASP A 108 -8.20 -13.67 -0.38
N PHE A 109 -9.34 -13.04 -0.65
CA PHE A 109 -9.45 -11.68 -1.19
C PHE A 109 -9.62 -10.65 -0.07
N TYR A 110 -9.23 -9.41 -0.38
CA TYR A 110 -9.52 -8.22 0.41
C TYR A 110 -10.40 -7.27 -0.40
N ALA A 111 -11.44 -6.73 0.22
CA ALA A 111 -12.27 -5.69 -0.39
C ALA A 111 -11.55 -4.34 -0.32
N VAL A 112 -11.54 -3.61 -1.42
CA VAL A 112 -10.91 -2.29 -1.51
C VAL A 112 -11.82 -1.28 -2.22
N ALA A 113 -11.61 -0.01 -1.90
CA ALA A 113 -11.98 1.11 -2.74
C ALA A 113 -10.80 1.47 -3.66
N SER A 114 -10.99 1.49 -4.98
CA SER A 114 -9.96 2.06 -5.87
C SER A 114 -10.21 3.55 -6.06
N ALA A 115 -9.16 4.32 -6.35
CA ALA A 115 -9.34 5.73 -6.70
C ALA A 115 -10.32 5.91 -7.85
N GLU A 116 -11.13 6.96 -7.80
CA GLU A 116 -12.14 7.28 -8.81
C GLU A 116 -11.56 7.37 -10.24
N VAL A 117 -10.30 7.80 -10.41
CA VAL A 117 -9.62 7.82 -11.72
C VAL A 117 -9.31 6.42 -12.28
N MET A 118 -9.31 5.40 -11.43
CA MET A 118 -9.13 4.00 -11.81
C MET A 118 -10.46 3.36 -12.22
N GLN A 119 -11.60 3.99 -11.92
CA GLN A 119 -12.95 3.57 -12.32
C GLN A 119 -13.26 4.05 -13.75
N ALA A 120 -13.98 3.26 -14.56
CA ALA A 120 -14.37 3.47 -15.98
C ALA A 120 -13.63 4.57 -16.80
N GLN A 121 -12.31 4.67 -16.70
CA GLN A 121 -11.50 5.73 -17.31
C GLN A 121 -12.01 7.16 -17.04
N GLY A 122 -12.71 7.37 -15.92
CA GLY A 122 -13.32 8.65 -15.59
C GLY A 122 -14.61 8.99 -16.34
N VAL A 123 -15.24 8.04 -17.01
CA VAL A 123 -16.54 8.21 -17.70
C VAL A 123 -17.66 7.77 -16.77
N GLY A 124 -18.51 8.72 -16.36
CA GLY A 124 -19.55 8.53 -15.33
C GLY A 124 -19.09 9.02 -13.96
N ASP A 125 -20.01 9.41 -13.08
CA ASP A 125 -19.74 9.98 -11.73
C ASP A 125 -19.04 9.01 -10.74
N GLY A 126 -18.65 7.80 -11.18
CA GLY A 126 -18.01 6.80 -10.33
C GLY A 126 -18.94 6.25 -9.24
N HIS A 127 -20.22 6.62 -9.30
CA HIS A 127 -21.26 6.24 -8.38
C HIS A 127 -22.20 5.30 -9.11
N TYR A 128 -22.43 4.13 -8.54
CA TYR A 128 -23.27 3.07 -9.06
C TYR A 128 -22.71 2.27 -10.25
N CYS A 129 -22.28 1.04 -9.94
CA CYS A 129 -22.15 -0.06 -10.91
C CYS A 129 -21.15 0.15 -12.04
N THR A 130 -20.27 1.14 -11.91
CA THR A 130 -19.29 1.51 -12.91
C THR A 130 -18.41 0.30 -13.21
N ARG A 131 -18.65 -0.31 -14.38
CA ARG A 131 -17.92 -1.50 -14.82
C ARG A 131 -16.44 -1.17 -14.99
N ASP A 132 -15.64 -2.22 -14.89
CA ASP A 132 -14.19 -2.19 -15.09
C ASP A 132 -13.77 -1.22 -16.21
N ALA A 133 -12.91 -0.26 -15.87
CA ALA A 133 -12.25 0.56 -16.86
C ALA A 133 -11.48 -0.35 -17.82
N SER A 134 -11.80 -0.27 -19.12
CA SER A 134 -11.07 -1.01 -20.14
C SER A 134 -9.58 -0.67 -20.05
N GLY A 135 -8.73 -1.69 -20.12
CA GLY A 135 -7.28 -1.54 -20.08
C GLY A 135 -6.59 -2.08 -18.83
N PRO A 136 -5.24 -2.09 -18.83
CA PRO A 136 -4.42 -2.76 -17.82
C PRO A 136 -4.41 -2.04 -16.47
N THR A 137 -4.57 -0.71 -16.47
CA THR A 137 -4.55 0.13 -15.25
C THR A 137 -5.95 0.33 -14.63
N GLY A 138 -7.00 -0.01 -15.39
CA GLY A 138 -8.37 0.16 -14.97
C GLY A 138 -8.76 -0.81 -13.86
N MET A 139 -9.32 -0.29 -12.77
CA MET A 139 -9.73 -1.06 -11.60
C MET A 139 -11.11 -0.56 -11.14
N GLY A 140 -12.11 -0.83 -11.96
CA GLY A 140 -13.50 -0.48 -11.67
C GLY A 140 -14.17 -1.46 -10.69
N CYS A 141 -15.47 -1.31 -10.46
CA CYS A 141 -16.24 -2.25 -9.66
C CYS A 141 -16.15 -3.68 -10.20
N LEU A 142 -15.99 -4.66 -9.30
CA LEU A 142 -15.73 -6.07 -9.63
C LEU A 142 -14.43 -6.33 -10.41
N SER A 143 -13.47 -5.40 -10.43
CA SER A 143 -12.12 -5.69 -10.92
C SER A 143 -11.29 -6.37 -9.83
N CYS A 144 -10.46 -7.33 -10.21
CA CYS A 144 -9.55 -8.03 -9.31
C CYS A 144 -8.09 -7.72 -9.67
N ALA A 145 -7.25 -7.72 -8.64
CA ALA A 145 -5.81 -7.63 -8.80
C ALA A 145 -5.10 -8.52 -7.80
N ARG A 146 -3.84 -8.84 -8.11
CA ARG A 146 -2.91 -9.45 -7.17
C ARG A 146 -1.67 -8.60 -7.04
N GLY A 147 -1.07 -8.61 -5.85
CA GLY A 147 0.05 -7.74 -5.55
C GLY A 147 0.80 -8.09 -4.29
N LYS A 148 1.80 -7.30 -3.96
CA LYS A 148 2.57 -7.37 -2.72
C LYS A 148 2.74 -5.99 -2.14
N PHE A 149 2.67 -5.92 -0.82
CA PHE A 149 3.13 -4.73 -0.12
C PHE A 149 4.65 -4.64 -0.25
N LEU A 150 5.13 -3.43 -0.50
CA LEU A 150 6.53 -3.10 -0.44
C LEU A 150 6.84 -2.58 0.96
N TRP A 151 8.04 -2.88 1.49
CA TRP A 151 8.49 -2.38 2.78
C TRP A 151 8.93 -0.91 2.69
N TYR A 152 8.04 -0.04 2.19
CA TYR A 152 8.26 1.38 1.97
C TYR A 152 6.93 2.12 2.18
N HIS A 153 6.98 3.31 2.77
CA HIS A 153 5.83 4.19 2.96
C HIS A 153 5.95 5.49 2.17
N PRO A 154 4.82 6.18 1.93
CA PRO A 154 4.80 7.49 1.27
C PRO A 154 5.35 8.63 2.12
N PHE A 155 5.52 8.41 3.42
CA PHE A 155 6.07 9.37 4.38
C PHE A 155 6.88 8.63 5.43
N ASN A 156 7.73 9.38 6.12
CA ASN A 156 8.50 8.86 7.25
C ASN A 156 7.52 8.76 8.45
N TYR A 157 7.46 7.61 9.13
CA TYR A 157 6.66 7.34 10.35
C TYR A 157 7.12 5.98 10.92
N PRO A 158 7.03 5.72 12.25
CA PRO A 158 7.35 4.41 12.82
C PRO A 158 6.57 3.28 12.15
N LEU A 159 7.29 2.33 11.56
CA LEU A 159 6.69 1.26 10.76
C LEU A 159 5.89 0.30 11.66
N GLY A 160 4.61 0.06 11.35
CA GLY A 160 3.84 -1.01 12.00
C GLY A 160 4.36 -2.43 11.74
N ALA A 161 5.15 -2.63 10.66
CA ALA A 161 5.74 -3.91 10.28
C ALA A 161 7.24 -3.84 9.95
N TRP A 162 7.98 -4.81 10.45
CA TRP A 162 9.40 -5.05 10.14
C TRP A 162 9.56 -5.65 8.73
N LYS A 163 10.69 -5.37 8.06
CA LYS A 163 11.00 -5.83 6.68
C LYS A 163 10.79 -7.32 6.43
N GLY A 164 11.07 -8.17 7.42
CA GLY A 164 10.92 -9.63 7.33
C GLY A 164 9.50 -10.17 7.59
N SER A 165 8.52 -9.29 7.85
CA SER A 165 7.17 -9.72 8.20
C SER A 165 6.49 -10.50 7.07
N SER A 166 5.51 -11.35 7.42
CA SER A 166 4.71 -12.10 6.44
C SER A 166 3.94 -11.19 5.47
N LEU A 167 3.64 -9.95 5.87
CA LEU A 167 2.96 -8.95 5.05
C LEU A 167 3.66 -8.71 3.71
N PHE A 168 5.00 -8.60 3.72
CA PHE A 168 5.80 -8.29 2.54
C PHE A 168 6.18 -9.52 1.69
N ARG A 169 5.94 -10.73 2.21
CA ARG A 169 6.30 -11.98 1.52
C ARG A 169 5.13 -12.58 0.75
N ARG A 170 3.93 -12.48 1.31
CA ARG A 170 2.71 -13.06 0.75
C ARG A 170 2.15 -12.23 -0.39
N GLU A 171 1.61 -12.90 -1.40
CA GLU A 171 0.79 -12.24 -2.43
C GLU A 171 -0.60 -11.97 -1.85
N ILE A 172 -1.13 -10.80 -2.15
CA ILE A 172 -2.42 -10.29 -1.70
C ILE A 172 -3.33 -10.22 -2.92
N LYS A 173 -4.55 -10.75 -2.80
CA LYS A 173 -5.59 -10.60 -3.82
C LYS A 173 -6.60 -9.57 -3.34
N ILE A 174 -6.98 -8.67 -4.23
CA ILE A 174 -7.96 -7.62 -3.94
C ILE A 174 -9.11 -7.70 -4.94
N VAL A 175 -10.29 -7.30 -4.50
CA VAL A 175 -11.47 -7.06 -5.34
C VAL A 175 -11.98 -5.66 -5.05
N VAL A 176 -12.22 -4.89 -6.10
CA VAL A 176 -12.78 -3.55 -5.97
C VAL A 176 -14.26 -3.66 -5.67
N ALA A 177 -14.64 -3.13 -4.51
CA ALA A 177 -15.99 -3.15 -3.99
C ALA A 177 -16.52 -1.74 -3.69
N ASP A 178 -15.68 -0.71 -3.81
CA ASP A 178 -16.06 0.68 -3.56
C ASP A 178 -15.22 1.63 -4.41
N THR A 179 -15.52 2.92 -4.31
CA THR A 179 -14.80 4.01 -4.96
C THR A 179 -14.21 4.93 -3.90
N CYS A 180 -12.92 5.27 -4.01
CA CYS A 180 -12.33 6.37 -3.25
C CYS A 180 -12.45 7.67 -4.07
N PRO A 181 -13.38 8.58 -3.73
CA PRO A 181 -13.56 9.83 -4.45
C PRO A 181 -12.35 10.74 -4.23
N TYR A 182 -12.06 11.60 -5.22
CA TYR A 182 -11.01 12.63 -5.04
C TYR A 182 -11.37 13.60 -3.91
N ALA A 183 -12.61 14.07 -3.88
CA ALA A 183 -13.09 15.02 -2.88
C ALA A 183 -13.00 14.42 -1.46
N GLY A 184 -12.33 15.12 -0.56
CA GLY A 184 -12.04 14.69 0.81
C GLY A 184 -10.90 13.68 0.95
N ASN A 185 -10.33 13.17 -0.14
CA ASN A 185 -9.19 12.24 -0.15
C ASN A 185 -8.07 12.70 -1.10
N GLU A 186 -7.94 14.01 -1.30
CA GLU A 186 -7.10 14.61 -2.34
C GLU A 186 -5.63 14.21 -2.20
N ALA A 187 -5.17 13.92 -0.97
CA ALA A 187 -3.79 13.52 -0.74
C ALA A 187 -3.47 12.12 -1.29
N TRP A 188 -4.48 11.25 -1.36
CA TRP A 188 -4.32 9.82 -1.59
C TRP A 188 -4.89 9.38 -2.92
N CYS A 189 -6.12 9.79 -3.22
CA CYS A 189 -6.86 9.38 -4.39
C CYS A 189 -6.63 10.44 -5.48
N PRO A 190 -5.94 10.11 -6.59
CA PRO A 190 -5.73 11.07 -7.66
C PRO A 190 -7.05 11.52 -8.30
N GLY A 191 -7.13 12.79 -8.68
CA GLY A 191 -8.31 13.39 -9.28
C GLY A 191 -8.33 13.27 -10.80
N ARG A 192 -9.52 13.29 -11.40
CA ARG A 192 -9.70 13.25 -12.86
C ARG A 192 -9.22 14.52 -13.54
N GLN A 193 -9.53 15.66 -12.92
CA GLN A 193 -9.15 16.98 -13.39
C GLN A 193 -8.02 17.49 -12.47
N GLY A 194 -6.77 17.27 -12.88
CA GLY A 194 -5.61 17.63 -12.07
C GLY A 194 -4.38 16.77 -12.37
N PRO A 195 -3.34 16.82 -11.50
CA PRO A 195 -2.18 15.96 -11.65
C PRO A 195 -2.62 14.50 -11.66
N SER A 196 -2.15 13.73 -12.64
CA SER A 196 -2.45 12.28 -12.78
C SER A 196 -1.91 11.40 -11.64
N THR A 197 -1.45 12.02 -10.55
CA THR A 197 -0.77 11.44 -9.40
C THR A 197 -1.25 12.10 -8.11
N ASN A 198 -1.28 11.34 -7.02
CA ASN A 198 -1.58 11.87 -5.69
C ASN A 198 -0.40 12.67 -5.09
N THR A 199 -0.53 13.14 -3.84
CA THR A 199 0.51 13.92 -3.13
C THR A 199 1.86 13.21 -3.09
N PHE A 200 1.85 11.88 -3.14
CA PHE A 200 3.03 11.03 -3.07
C PHE A 200 3.56 10.61 -4.45
N GLY A 201 3.08 11.25 -5.52
CA GLY A 201 3.53 11.05 -6.89
C GLY A 201 3.12 9.72 -7.52
N VAL A 202 2.11 9.02 -6.97
CA VAL A 202 1.62 7.73 -7.49
C VAL A 202 0.27 7.90 -8.18
N LYS A 203 0.10 7.23 -9.34
CA LYS A 203 -1.10 7.30 -10.19
C LYS A 203 -2.29 6.47 -9.68
N HIS A 204 -2.03 5.54 -8.76
CA HIS A 204 -3.02 4.58 -8.27
C HIS A 204 -3.12 4.64 -6.75
N HIS A 205 -4.32 4.36 -6.24
CA HIS A 205 -4.59 4.22 -4.82
C HIS A 205 -5.61 3.11 -4.58
N PHE A 206 -5.37 2.32 -3.53
CA PHE A 206 -6.35 1.38 -2.98
C PHE A 206 -6.55 1.66 -1.50
N ASP A 207 -7.77 2.01 -1.13
CA ASP A 207 -8.19 2.12 0.26
C ASP A 207 -8.76 0.76 0.70
N PHE A 208 -8.18 0.11 1.71
CA PHE A 208 -8.60 -1.22 2.13
C PHE A 208 -9.73 -1.15 3.15
N ALA A 209 -10.81 -1.92 2.93
CA ALA A 209 -11.91 -1.99 3.90
C ALA A 209 -11.40 -2.62 5.21
N SER A 210 -10.85 -3.83 5.11
CA SER A 210 -10.22 -4.55 6.23
C SER A 210 -8.87 -5.10 5.79
N PRO A 211 -7.77 -4.32 5.91
CA PRO A 211 -6.48 -4.72 5.39
C PRO A 211 -5.87 -5.90 6.16
N PRO A 212 -4.80 -6.53 5.62
CA PRO A 212 -3.95 -7.44 6.38
C PRO A 212 -3.57 -6.92 7.78
N GLY A 213 -3.35 -7.83 8.72
CA GLY A 213 -2.70 -7.47 9.99
C GLY A 213 -1.34 -6.79 9.75
N LYS A 214 -1.07 -5.73 10.54
CA LYS A 214 0.12 -4.87 10.46
C LYS A 214 0.25 -4.06 9.16
N HIS A 215 -0.80 -3.99 8.34
CA HIS A 215 -0.88 -2.97 7.30
C HIS A 215 -0.85 -1.57 7.93
N ASP A 216 -0.13 -0.66 7.26
CA ASP A 216 0.08 0.70 7.73
C ASP A 216 0.41 1.62 6.54
N ASN A 217 -0.48 1.74 5.55
CA ASN A 217 -0.30 2.64 4.41
C ASN A 217 0.95 2.38 3.54
N TYR A 218 1.44 1.14 3.51
CA TYR A 218 2.55 0.73 2.65
C TYR A 218 2.25 0.93 1.16
N TYR A 219 3.28 1.13 0.35
CA TYR A 219 3.14 1.00 -1.09
C TYR A 219 2.74 -0.43 -1.48
N PHE A 220 1.95 -0.56 -2.54
CA PHE A 220 1.46 -1.84 -3.04
C PHE A 220 1.83 -1.97 -4.52
N ALA A 221 2.67 -2.95 -4.84
CA ALA A 221 2.99 -3.35 -6.20
C ALA A 221 1.94 -4.36 -6.66
N TRP A 222 1.31 -4.13 -7.81
CA TRP A 222 0.17 -4.93 -8.25
C TRP A 222 0.08 -5.09 -9.75
N LYS A 223 -0.70 -6.09 -10.16
CA LYS A 223 -1.19 -6.24 -11.53
C LYS A 223 -2.61 -6.76 -11.53
N LYS A 224 -3.36 -6.36 -12.54
CA LYS A 224 -4.73 -6.81 -12.74
C LYS A 224 -4.78 -8.32 -12.98
N MET A 225 -5.86 -8.96 -12.53
CA MET A 225 -6.12 -10.37 -12.80
C MET A 225 -7.61 -10.59 -13.02
N GLU A 226 -7.94 -11.70 -13.65
CA GLU A 226 -9.34 -12.09 -13.80
C GLU A 226 -9.95 -12.45 -12.45
N CYS A 227 -11.13 -11.89 -12.15
CA CYS A 227 -11.85 -12.30 -10.94
C CYS A 227 -12.31 -13.76 -11.06
N PRO A 228 -12.07 -14.60 -10.04
CA PRO A 228 -12.56 -15.96 -10.07
C PRO A 228 -14.10 -15.97 -10.02
N ASN A 229 -14.70 -16.99 -10.64
CA ASN A 229 -16.16 -17.09 -10.79
C ASN A 229 -16.93 -17.02 -9.47
N TYR A 230 -16.37 -17.49 -8.36
CA TYR A 230 -17.04 -17.42 -7.07
C TYR A 230 -17.12 -15.99 -6.50
N ILE A 231 -16.11 -15.14 -6.73
CA ILE A 231 -16.15 -13.70 -6.38
C ILE A 231 -17.19 -13.01 -7.25
N LYS A 232 -17.20 -13.27 -8.57
CA LYS A 232 -18.20 -12.71 -9.50
C LYS A 232 -19.64 -13.05 -9.08
N ARG A 233 -19.92 -14.33 -8.81
CA ARG A 233 -21.26 -14.77 -8.36
C ARG A 233 -21.66 -14.13 -7.04
N ARG A 234 -20.73 -14.02 -6.10
CA ARG A 234 -20.99 -13.41 -4.80
C ARG A 234 -21.26 -11.91 -4.93
N TYR A 235 -20.46 -11.21 -5.72
CA TYR A 235 -20.67 -9.81 -6.04
C TYR A 235 -22.05 -9.60 -6.67
N ALA A 236 -22.40 -10.37 -7.71
CA ALA A 236 -23.70 -10.26 -8.38
C ALA A 236 -24.90 -10.47 -7.44
N ARG A 237 -24.76 -11.31 -6.42
CA ARG A 237 -25.81 -11.52 -5.40
C ARG A 237 -25.91 -10.38 -4.39
N LEU A 238 -24.79 -9.74 -4.06
CA LEU A 238 -24.73 -8.67 -3.04
C LEU A 238 -24.99 -7.29 -3.64
N SER A 239 -24.65 -7.12 -4.91
CA SER A 239 -24.77 -5.87 -5.64
C SER A 239 -26.21 -5.62 -6.08
N ARG A 240 -26.62 -4.35 -6.04
CA ARG A 240 -27.86 -3.81 -6.62
C ARG A 240 -27.60 -3.14 -7.97
N CYS A 241 -26.62 -3.72 -8.67
CA CYS A 241 -26.36 -3.52 -10.07
C CYS A 241 -27.05 -4.68 -10.81
#